data_AF-A0A1N7KKH3-F1
#
_entry.id   AF-A0A1N7KKH3-F1
#
_cell.length_a   1.000
_cell.length_b   1.000
_cell.length_c   1.000
_cell.angle_alpha   90.00
_cell.angle_beta   90.00
_cell.angle_gamma   90.00
#
_symmetry.space_group_name_H-M   'P 1'
#
loop_
_entity.id
_entity.type
_entity.pdbx_description
1 polymer ?
#
loop_
_entity_poly.entity_id
_entity_poly.type
_entity_poly.pdbx_seq_one_letter_code
_entity_poly.pdbx_strand_id
1 'polypeptide(L)' 'MQELFVKKFWKEENIWFYIHFQNEEAIRQIEISPKERILLTLESSQQGESILYDQCLKELDVENSDFITKEEFDKTWNNS' A
#
# COMPACT_ATOMS: atom_id res chain seq x y z
N MET A 1 -9.23 12.53 -12.07
CA MET A 1 -8.43 11.32 -11.80
C MET A 1 -8.83 10.84 -10.42
N GLN A 2 -9.21 9.57 -10.28
CA GLN A 2 -9.69 9.06 -9.00
C GLN A 2 -8.52 8.47 -8.22
N GLU A 3 -8.29 8.97 -7.01
CA GLU A 3 -7.29 8.47 -6.09
C GLU A 3 -7.98 7.75 -4.93
N LEU A 4 -7.43 6.60 -4.52
CA LEU A 4 -7.90 5.82 -3.39
C LEU A 4 -6.71 5.35 -2.56
N PHE A 5 -6.86 5.37 -1.24
CA PHE A 5 -5.81 4.99 -0.30
C PHE A 5 -6.35 3.94 0.65
N VAL A 6 -5.62 2.84 0.77
CA VAL A 6 -6.03 1.68 1.56
C VAL A 6 -4.94 1.34 2.56
N LYS A 7 -5.34 0.93 3.76
CA LYS A 7 -4.52 0.33 4.80
C LYS A 7 -5.08 -1.05 5.13
N LYS A 8 -4.31 -2.10 4.87
CA LYS A 8 -4.69 -3.49 5.16
C LYS A 8 -3.64 -4.16 6.03
N PHE A 9 -4.10 -4.95 7.00
CA PHE A 9 -3.21 -5.81 7.79
C PHE A 9 -3.26 -7.24 7.30
N TRP A 10 -2.11 -7.77 6.89
CA TRP A 10 -1.95 -9.19 6.60
C TRP A 10 -1.42 -9.91 7.83
N LYS A 11 -2.30 -10.65 8.49
CA LYS A 11 -2.02 -11.30 9.77
C LYS A 11 -0.96 -12.39 9.69
N GLU A 12 -0.89 -13.11 8.57
CA GLU A 12 0.00 -14.27 8.41
C GLU A 12 1.48 -13.87 8.49
N GLU A 13 1.83 -12.75 7.88
CA GLU A 13 3.20 -12.23 7.86
C GLU A 13 3.42 -11.08 8.84
N ASN A 14 2.38 -10.63 9.54
CA ASN A 14 2.40 -9.48 10.45
C ASN A 14 2.88 -8.20 9.73
N ILE A 15 2.31 -7.92 8.56
CA ILE A 15 2.65 -6.79 7.71
C ILE A 15 1.44 -5.87 7.54
N TRP A 16 1.67 -4.56 7.69
CA TRP A 16 0.73 -3.53 7.27
C TRP A 16 1.07 -3.05 5.85
N PHE A 17 0.09 -3.16 4.97
CA PHE A 17 0.15 -2.60 3.62
C PHE A 17 -0.58 -1.29 3.58
N TYR A 18 0.06 -0.27 3.03
CA TYR A 18 -0.57 0.99 2.64
C TYR A 18 -0.44 1.11 1.14
N ILE A 19 -1.55 1.21 0.42
CA ILE A 19 -1.54 1.21 -1.04
C ILE A 19 -2.26 2.46 -1.55
N HIS A 20 -1.60 3.17 -2.46
CA HIS A 20 -2.17 4.28 -3.20
C HIS A 20 -2.55 3.81 -4.61
N PHE A 21 -3.85 3.82 -4.88
CA PHE A 21 -4.41 3.53 -6.18
C PHE A 21 -4.75 4.81 -6.93
N GLN A 22 -4.47 4.81 -8.23
CA GLN A 22 -4.87 5.84 -9.18
C GLN A 22 -5.59 5.16 -10.34
N ASN A 23 -6.87 5.48 -10.54
CA ASN A 23 -7.75 4.80 -11.51
C ASN A 23 -7.75 3.26 -11.35
N GLU A 24 -7.84 2.77 -10.11
CA GLU A 24 -7.84 1.34 -9.73
C GLU A 24 -6.49 0.60 -9.89
N GLU A 25 -5.42 1.27 -10.31
CA GLU A 25 -4.06 0.71 -10.41
C GLU A 25 -3.18 1.22 -9.26
N ALA A 26 -2.41 0.35 -8.62
CA ALA A 26 -1.50 0.76 -7.55
C ALA A 26 -0.26 1.47 -8.13
N ILE A 27 0.05 2.65 -7.59
CA ILE A 27 1.19 3.45 -8.04
C ILE A 27 2.24 3.67 -6.95
N ARG A 28 1.85 3.52 -5.68
CA ARG A 28 2.74 3.54 -4.51
C ARG A 28 2.26 2.54 -3.47
N GLN A 29 3.20 1.89 -2.80
CA GLN A 29 2.94 0.94 -1.72
C GLN A 29 3.96 1.11 -0.59
N ILE A 30 3.48 0.98 0.64
CA ILE A 30 4.31 0.90 1.84
C ILE A 30 4.01 -0.43 2.51
N GLU A 31 5.06 -1.17 2.83
CA GLU A 31 4.97 -2.36 3.67
C GLU A 31 5.66 -2.06 4.99
N ILE A 32 4.97 -2.29 6.10
CA ILE A 32 5.52 -2.10 7.43
C ILE A 32 5.40 -3.40 8.19
N SER A 33 6.55 -4.01 8.48
CA SER A 33 6.70 -5.15 9.37
C SER A 33 7.50 -4.75 10.62
N PRO A 34 7.61 -5.62 11.65
CA PRO A 34 8.50 -5.36 12.78
C PRO A 34 9.98 -5.28 12.41
N LYS A 35 10.38 -5.84 11.25
CA LYS A 35 11.78 -5.93 10.83
C LYS A 35 12.20 -4.76 9.96
N GLU A 36 11.30 -4.30 9.10
CA GLU A 36 11.63 -3.34 8.07
C GLU A 36 10.42 -2.57 7.56
N ARG A 37 10.73 -1.52 6.82
CA ARG A 37 9.78 -0.70 6.09
C ARG A 37 10.22 -0.61 4.63
N ILE A 38 9.36 -1.02 3.72
CA ILE A 38 9.63 -1.08 2.28
C ILE A 38 8.74 -0.07 1.57
N LEU A 39 9.30 0.62 0.58
CA LEU A 39 8.62 1.63 -0.23
C LEU A 39 8.72 1.24 -1.70
N LEU A 40 7.58 1.00 -2.33
CA LEU A 40 7.49 0.60 -3.73
C LEU A 40 6.77 1.68 -4.53
N THR A 41 7.25 1.91 -5.74
CA THR A 41 6.69 2.87 -6.72
C THR A 41 6.70 2.22 -8.09
N LEU A 42 6.08 2.85 -9.09
CA LEU A 42 6.20 2.38 -10.49
C LEU A 42 7.66 2.31 -10.98
N GLU A 43 8.54 3.17 -10.49
CA GLU A 43 9.96 3.20 -10.85
C GLU A 43 10.79 2.15 -10.07
N SER A 44 10.31 1.76 -8.89
CA SER A 44 10.94 0.77 -8.01
C SER A 44 9.87 -0.21 -7.54
N SER A 45 9.32 -0.95 -8.51
CA SER A 45 8.16 -1.82 -8.31
C SER A 45 8.49 -3.12 -7.59
N GLN A 46 9.77 -3.44 -7.39
CA GLN A 46 10.22 -4.61 -6.67
C GLN A 46 11.43 -4.29 -5.79
N GLN A 47 11.40 -4.75 -4.54
CA GLN A 47 12.53 -4.71 -3.62
C GLN A 47 12.60 -6.05 -2.86
N GLY A 48 13.62 -6.86 -3.18
CA GLY A 48 13.71 -8.21 -2.65
C GLY A 48 12.51 -9.07 -3.09
N GLU A 49 11.78 -9.59 -2.11
CA GLU A 49 10.57 -10.40 -2.31
C GLU A 49 9.29 -9.55 -2.42
N SER A 50 9.35 -8.27 -2.02
CA SER A 50 8.22 -7.35 -2.07
C SER A 50 8.01 -6.79 -3.47
N ILE A 51 6.75 -6.79 -3.93
CA ILE A 51 6.33 -6.35 -5.26
C ILE A 51 5.16 -5.38 -5.10
N LEU A 52 5.19 -4.29 -5.87
CA LEU A 52 4.10 -3.32 -5.94
C LEU A 52 2.85 -4.05 -6.41
N TYR A 53 1.76 -3.91 -5.68
CA TYR A 53 0.50 -4.57 -6.00
C TYR A 53 0.13 -4.38 -7.48
N ASP A 54 0.11 -5.47 -8.23
CA ASP A 54 -0.04 -5.50 -9.69
C ASP A 54 -1.48 -5.87 -10.12
N GLN A 55 -2.34 -6.10 -9.14
CA GLN A 55 -3.75 -6.42 -9.31
C GLN A 55 -4.65 -5.18 -9.18
N CYS A 56 -5.91 -5.33 -9.60
CA CYS A 56 -6.91 -4.27 -9.47
C CYS A 56 -7.38 -4.15 -8.01
N LEU A 57 -7.73 -2.94 -7.55
CA LEU A 57 -8.35 -2.73 -6.24
C LEU A 57 -9.53 -3.68 -5.95
N LYS A 58 -10.29 -4.09 -6.98
CA LYS A 58 -11.43 -5.02 -6.84
C LYS A 58 -11.03 -6.44 -6.43
N GLU A 59 -9.78 -6.83 -6.70
CA GLU A 59 -9.23 -8.13 -6.28
C GLU A 59 -8.71 -8.09 -4.85
N LEU A 60 -8.47 -6.89 -4.32
CA LEU A 60 -8.12 -6.67 -2.92
C LEU A 60 -9.40 -6.75 -2.08
N ASP A 61 -9.44 -7.70 -1.14
CA ASP A 61 -10.53 -7.83 -0.17
C ASP A 61 -10.48 -6.68 0.84
N VAL A 62 -11.06 -5.54 0.46
CA VAL A 62 -11.09 -4.30 1.24
C VAL A 62 -12.47 -4.03 1.84
N GLU A 63 -12.48 -3.65 3.11
CA GLU A 63 -13.67 -3.16 3.78
C GLU A 63 -13.67 -1.62 3.83
N ASN A 64 -14.83 -1.00 4.09
CA ASN A 64 -14.92 0.46 4.20
C ASN A 64 -13.97 1.05 5.27
N SER A 65 -13.63 0.28 6.31
CA SER A 65 -12.68 0.66 7.36
C SER A 65 -11.21 0.61 6.93
N ASP A 66 -10.91 -0.06 5.82
CA ASP A 66 -9.54 -0.14 5.29
C ASP A 66 -9.17 1.13 4.50
N PHE A 67 -10.15 1.93 4.07
CA PHE A 67 -9.86 3.20 3.40
C PHE A 67 -9.32 4.23 4.38
N ILE A 68 -8.22 4.86 3.98
CA ILE A 68 -7.55 5.92 4.73
C ILE A 68 -7.53 7.21 3.91
N THR A 69 -7.20 8.31 4.56
CA THR A 69 -7.01 9.58 3.86
C THR A 69 -5.65 9.66 3.19
N LYS A 70 -5.55 10.49 2.14
CA LYS A 70 -4.26 10.87 1.54
C LYS A 70 -3.27 11.39 2.59
N GLU A 71 -3.75 12.18 3.56
CA GLU A 71 -2.92 12.72 4.63
C GLU A 71 -2.32 11.63 5.52
N GLU A 72 -3.10 10.61 5.86
CA GLU A 72 -2.60 9.45 6.64
C GLU A 72 -1.58 8.65 5.85
N PHE A 73 -1.83 8.43 4.56
CA PHE A 73 -0.86 7.78 3.68
C PHE A 73 0.44 8.58 3.58
N ASP A 74 0.35 9.88 3.27
CA ASP A 74 1.51 10.75 3.09
C ASP A 74 2.30 10.93 4.40
N LYS A 75 1.64 10.98 5.56
CA LYS A 75 2.32 10.93 6.87
C LYS A 75 3.10 9.64 7.05
N THR A 76 2.48 8.51 6.71
CA THR A 76 3.13 7.21 6.78
C THR A 76 4.31 7.14 5.80
N TRP A 77 4.15 7.67 4.58
CA TRP A 77 5.18 7.73 3.54
C TRP A 77 6.40 8.57 3.93
N ASN A 78 6.19 9.71 4.59
CA ASN A 78 7.27 10.64 4.93
C ASN A 78 7.91 10.39 6.31
N ASN A 79 7.32 9.56 7.17
CA ASN A 79 7.86 9.20 8.49
C ASN A 79 9.03 8.18 8.39
N SER A 80 10.02 8.51 7.56
CA SER A 80 11.26 7.74 7.35
C SER A 80 12.23 7.85 8.52
#